data_AF-A0A1E3SQW2-F1
#
_entry.id   AF-A0A1E3SQW2-F1
#
_cell.length_a   1.000
_cell.length_b   1.000
_cell.length_c   1.000
_cell.angle_alpha   90.00
_cell.angle_beta   90.00
_cell.angle_gamma   90.00
#
_symmetry.space_group_name_H-M   'P 1'
#
loop_
_entity.id
_entity.type
_entity.pdbx_description
1 polymer ?
#
loop_
_entity_poly.entity_id
_entity_poly.type
_entity_poly.pdbx_seq_one_letter_code
_entity_poly.pdbx_strand_id
1 'polypeptide(L)'
;MDDVAAILIVLDVFVGILAVVGLIATWNRLRAHRRRSGAKGVVLVVDRLTPRRKNVARLQVSLRMVGPEVRYEVGLDLESDGHPFEVSTPKPALRSSMGCEDEEISWGFEVPEDELDNIWIVASWIAAENANLRMAALASNLGTSEVYEWRWAADWRVSGAGHWRKRRSPTIPPRGIPGMGPLQLGRAPGRGRGRTSR
;
A
#
# COMPACT_ATOMS: atom_id res chain seq x y z
N MET A 1 18.38 -38.67 53.09
CA MET A 1 17.03 -38.28 52.60
C MET A 1 17.10 -37.42 51.32
N ASP A 2 18.31 -37.15 50.85
CA ASP A 2 18.67 -35.93 50.14
C ASP A 2 18.59 -36.14 48.62
N ASP A 3 18.81 -37.37 48.16
CA ASP A 3 18.61 -37.79 46.77
C ASP A 3 17.17 -37.54 46.29
N VAL A 4 16.17 -37.78 47.15
CA VAL A 4 14.76 -37.55 46.85
C VAL A 4 14.47 -36.06 46.67
N ALA A 5 15.05 -35.22 47.53
CA ALA A 5 14.94 -33.77 47.41
C ALA A 5 15.64 -33.25 46.14
N ALA A 6 16.83 -33.77 45.82
CA ALA A 6 17.55 -33.43 44.59
C ALA A 6 16.78 -33.82 43.33
N ILE A 7 16.19 -35.03 43.29
CA ILE A 7 15.36 -35.51 42.17
C ILE A 7 14.14 -34.61 41.96
N LEU A 8 13.45 -34.20 43.04
CA LEU A 8 12.29 -33.31 42.95
C LEU A 8 12.67 -31.92 42.43
N ILE A 9 13.78 -31.33 42.90
CA ILE A 9 14.28 -30.04 42.41
C ILE A 9 14.63 -30.10 40.92
N VAL A 10 15.29 -31.18 40.46
CA VAL A 10 15.61 -31.39 39.04
C VAL A 10 14.34 -31.55 38.21
N LEU A 11 13.33 -32.26 38.72
CA LEU A 11 12.04 -32.43 38.05
C LEU A 11 11.32 -31.10 37.85
N ASP A 12 11.17 -30.29 38.91
CA ASP A 12 10.49 -28.98 38.86
C ASP A 12 11.19 -28.00 37.91
N VAL A 13 12.53 -27.97 37.93
CA VAL A 13 13.31 -27.15 36.98
C VAL A 13 13.07 -27.61 35.54
N PHE A 14 13.01 -28.93 35.29
CA PHE A 14 12.77 -29.46 33.95
C PHE A 14 11.34 -29.17 33.46
N VAL A 15 10.33 -29.32 34.33
CA VAL A 15 8.94 -28.95 34.04
C VAL A 15 8.80 -27.46 33.77
N GLY A 16 9.47 -26.60 34.55
CA GLY A 16 9.52 -25.16 34.34
C GLY A 16 10.12 -24.78 32.98
N ILE A 17 11.25 -25.40 32.60
CA ILE A 17 11.88 -25.21 31.29
C ILE A 17 10.93 -25.64 30.15
N LEU A 18 10.29 -26.82 30.26
CA LEU A 18 9.33 -27.30 29.27
C LEU A 18 8.12 -26.37 29.13
N ALA A 19 7.60 -25.83 30.23
CA ALA A 19 6.51 -24.86 30.21
C ALA A 19 6.89 -23.55 29.51
N VAL A 20 8.08 -23.01 29.80
CA VAL A 20 8.60 -21.80 29.14
C VAL A 20 8.84 -22.02 27.64
N VAL A 21 9.46 -23.16 27.26
CA VAL A 21 9.68 -23.52 25.86
C VAL A 21 8.34 -23.72 25.13
N GLY A 22 7.38 -24.39 25.75
CA GLY A 22 6.02 -24.58 25.22
C GLY A 22 5.27 -23.25 25.02
N LEU A 23 5.39 -22.32 25.95
CA LEU A 23 4.81 -20.97 25.85
C LEU A 23 5.46 -20.17 24.71
N ILE A 24 6.79 -20.17 24.60
CA ILE A 24 7.53 -19.50 23.52
C ILE A 24 7.16 -20.11 22.16
N ALA A 25 7.11 -21.44 22.04
CA ALA A 25 6.72 -22.14 20.83
C ALA A 25 5.28 -21.81 20.41
N THR A 26 4.33 -21.80 21.36
CA THR A 26 2.92 -21.47 21.12
C THR A 26 2.77 -20.00 20.70
N TRP A 27 3.43 -19.08 21.38
CA TRP A 27 3.42 -17.65 21.06
C TRP A 27 4.04 -17.37 19.67
N ASN A 28 5.13 -18.05 19.34
CA ASN A 28 5.73 -17.97 18.00
C ASN A 28 4.84 -18.62 16.93
N ARG A 29 4.15 -19.72 17.22
CA ARG A 29 3.18 -20.36 16.31
C ARG A 29 1.95 -19.47 16.06
N LEU A 30 1.50 -18.73 17.07
CA LEU A 30 0.43 -17.73 16.98
C LEU A 30 0.87 -16.51 16.14
N ARG A 31 2.08 -15.98 16.39
CA ARG A 31 2.71 -14.95 15.54
C ARG A 31 2.91 -15.42 14.09
N ALA A 32 3.27 -16.69 13.90
CA ALA A 32 3.42 -17.28 12.57
C ALA A 32 2.07 -17.45 11.86
N HIS A 33 0.99 -17.83 12.56
CA HIS A 33 -0.36 -17.84 11.97
C HIS A 33 -0.81 -16.44 11.53
N ARG A 34 -0.56 -15.39 12.34
CA ARG A 34 -0.77 -13.98 11.93
C ARG A 34 0.09 -13.55 10.73
N ARG A 35 1.08 -14.34 10.32
CA ARG A 35 1.99 -14.09 9.17
C ARG A 35 1.87 -15.13 8.05
N ARG A 36 0.97 -16.12 8.14
CA ARG A 36 0.86 -17.20 7.15
C ARG A 36 0.10 -16.75 5.90
N SER A 37 0.87 -16.26 4.93
CA SER A 37 0.85 -16.76 3.55
C SER A 37 -0.52 -17.04 2.92
N GLY A 38 -1.36 -16.01 2.84
CA GLY A 38 -2.05 -15.74 1.57
C GLY A 38 -1.16 -14.79 0.75
N ALA A 39 -1.31 -14.77 -0.58
CA ALA A 39 -0.85 -13.61 -1.35
C ALA A 39 -1.61 -12.39 -0.84
N LYS A 40 -0.88 -11.32 -0.47
CA LYS A 40 -1.45 -10.10 0.10
C LYS A 40 -0.95 -8.90 -0.68
N GLY A 41 -1.86 -8.12 -1.24
CA GLY A 41 -1.47 -6.98 -2.06
C GLY A 41 -2.66 -6.30 -2.71
N VAL A 42 -2.35 -5.42 -3.65
CA VAL A 42 -3.31 -4.75 -4.51
C VAL A 42 -2.78 -4.85 -5.93
N VAL A 43 -3.66 -5.18 -6.86
CA VAL A 43 -3.33 -5.30 -8.28
C VAL A 43 -3.97 -4.12 -8.98
N LEU A 44 -3.12 -3.24 -9.52
CA LEU A 44 -3.49 -2.26 -10.53
C LEU A 44 -3.18 -2.87 -11.90
N VAL A 45 -4.16 -2.88 -12.80
CA VAL A 45 -4.00 -3.22 -14.22
C VAL A 45 -4.22 -1.95 -15.04
N VAL A 46 -3.45 -1.77 -16.11
CA VAL A 46 -3.57 -0.65 -17.05
C VAL A 46 -3.60 -1.22 -18.47
N ASP A 47 -4.80 -1.45 -18.98
CA ASP A 47 -5.02 -2.00 -20.32
C ASP A 47 -5.19 -0.88 -21.35
N ARG A 48 -4.39 -0.92 -22.42
CA ARG A 48 -4.51 0.03 -23.53
C ARG A 48 -5.50 -0.50 -24.56
N LEU A 49 -6.66 0.15 -24.64
CA LEU A 49 -7.76 -0.22 -25.53
C LEU A 49 -7.55 0.33 -26.94
N THR A 50 -8.20 -0.30 -27.93
CA THR A 50 -8.24 0.19 -29.32
C THR A 50 -8.73 1.65 -29.36
N PRO A 51 -7.95 2.59 -29.90
CA PRO A 51 -8.29 4.01 -29.88
C PRO A 51 -9.43 4.33 -30.86
N ARG A 52 -10.31 5.26 -30.46
CA ARG A 52 -11.44 5.74 -31.29
C ARG A 52 -11.07 6.89 -32.23
N ARG A 53 -9.94 7.56 -31.98
CA ARG A 53 -9.46 8.75 -32.68
C ARG A 53 -7.94 8.64 -32.86
N LYS A 54 -7.39 9.30 -33.88
CA LYS A 54 -5.93 9.43 -34.02
C LYS A 54 -5.36 10.29 -32.89
N ASN A 55 -4.14 9.97 -32.46
CA ASN A 55 -3.37 10.68 -31.42
C ASN A 55 -4.03 10.70 -30.03
N VAL A 56 -5.00 9.80 -29.78
CA VAL A 56 -5.69 9.67 -28.49
C VAL A 56 -5.54 8.24 -28.01
N ALA A 57 -4.87 8.05 -26.88
CA ALA A 57 -4.77 6.77 -26.22
C ALA A 57 -6.01 6.55 -25.35
N ARG A 58 -6.70 5.42 -25.57
CA ARG A 58 -7.80 4.99 -24.72
C ARG A 58 -7.29 3.94 -23.74
N LEU A 59 -7.57 4.14 -22.47
CA LEU A 59 -7.08 3.31 -21.37
C LEU A 59 -8.25 2.76 -20.56
N GLN A 60 -8.10 1.55 -20.03
CA GLN A 60 -8.91 0.98 -18.97
C GLN A 60 -7.99 0.64 -17.82
N VAL A 61 -8.24 1.24 -16.66
CA VAL A 61 -7.55 0.94 -15.41
C VAL A 61 -8.47 0.07 -14.58
N SER A 62 -7.96 -1.00 -13.97
CA SER A 62 -8.68 -1.68 -12.89
C SER A 62 -7.85 -1.89 -11.65
N LEU A 63 -8.50 -1.79 -10.48
CA LEU A 63 -7.90 -1.92 -9.17
C LEU A 63 -8.67 -2.95 -8.35
N ARG A 64 -7.96 -3.99 -7.88
CA ARG A 64 -8.52 -5.03 -7.01
C ARG A 64 -7.59 -5.40 -5.86
N MET A 65 -8.17 -5.77 -4.74
CA MET A 65 -7.44 -6.29 -3.58
C MET A 65 -7.13 -7.77 -3.76
N VAL A 66 -6.07 -8.25 -3.12
CA VAL A 66 -5.68 -9.67 -3.13
C VAL A 66 -5.40 -10.13 -1.70
N GLY A 67 -6.08 -11.21 -1.30
CA GLY A 67 -5.90 -11.86 0.00
C GLY A 67 -6.81 -11.32 1.11
N PRO A 68 -6.70 -11.87 2.33
CA PRO A 68 -7.65 -11.64 3.42
C PRO A 68 -7.45 -10.30 4.17
N GLU A 69 -7.08 -9.24 3.45
CA GLU A 69 -6.95 -7.89 4.02
C GLU A 69 -7.99 -6.95 3.42
N VAL A 70 -8.74 -6.29 4.30
CA VAL A 70 -9.54 -5.11 3.95
C VAL A 70 -8.62 -3.89 3.99
N ARG A 71 -8.75 -3.04 2.96
CA ARG A 71 -8.15 -1.72 2.86
C ARG A 71 -9.25 -0.66 2.96
N TYR A 72 -8.90 0.55 3.38
CA TYR A 72 -9.84 1.66 3.61
C TYR A 72 -9.44 2.88 2.77
N GLU A 73 -10.39 3.80 2.52
CA GLU A 73 -10.18 4.98 1.65
C GLU A 73 -9.49 4.63 0.32
N VAL A 74 -10.11 3.73 -0.44
CA VAL A 74 -9.55 3.16 -1.67
C VAL A 74 -10.00 3.96 -2.89
N GLY A 75 -9.07 4.45 -3.70
CA GLY A 75 -9.37 5.33 -4.82
C GLY A 75 -8.42 5.21 -6.01
N LEU A 76 -8.75 5.95 -7.08
CA LEU A 76 -7.91 6.18 -8.27
C LEU A 76 -7.84 7.69 -8.53
N ASP A 77 -6.68 8.17 -8.95
CA ASP A 77 -6.35 9.57 -9.25
C ASP A 77 -5.40 9.62 -10.46
N LEU A 78 -5.32 10.76 -11.14
CA LEU A 78 -4.35 10.98 -12.22
C LEU A 78 -3.45 12.16 -11.85
N GLU A 79 -2.14 12.02 -12.04
CA GLU A 79 -1.15 13.08 -11.88
C GLU A 79 -0.32 13.26 -13.16
N SER A 80 0.04 14.50 -13.50
CA SER A 80 1.05 14.83 -14.52
C SER A 80 2.05 15.84 -13.95
N ASP A 81 3.35 15.58 -14.11
CA ASP A 81 4.45 16.33 -13.47
C ASP A 81 4.24 16.67 -11.97
N GLY A 82 3.54 15.78 -11.25
CA GLY A 82 3.25 15.95 -9.81
C GLY A 82 2.13 16.96 -9.48
N HIS A 83 1.19 17.15 -10.40
CA HIS A 83 -0.05 17.94 -10.23
C HIS A 83 -1.26 17.11 -10.68
N PRO A 84 -2.47 17.32 -10.13
CA PRO A 84 -3.66 16.61 -10.58
C PRO A 84 -3.91 16.81 -12.08
N PHE A 85 -4.24 15.72 -12.77
CA PHE A 85 -4.55 15.70 -14.20
C PHE A 85 -6.01 15.29 -14.40
N GLU A 86 -6.81 16.17 -15.00
CA GLU A 86 -8.25 15.93 -15.18
C GLU A 86 -8.55 15.37 -16.58
N VAL A 87 -9.42 14.36 -16.63
CA VAL A 87 -9.90 13.72 -17.87
C VAL A 87 -11.41 13.89 -18.00
N SER A 88 -11.90 13.83 -19.25
CA SER A 88 -13.33 14.04 -19.57
C SER A 88 -14.28 12.99 -19.01
N THR A 89 -13.78 11.83 -18.56
CA THR A 89 -14.58 10.76 -17.96
C THR A 89 -14.47 10.83 -16.44
N PRO A 90 -15.59 10.93 -15.69
CA PRO A 90 -15.55 11.18 -14.24
C PRO A 90 -14.73 10.13 -13.49
N LYS A 91 -13.89 10.60 -12.56
CA LYS A 91 -13.12 9.79 -11.63
C LYS A 91 -14.06 8.88 -10.79
N PRO A 92 -13.73 7.60 -10.56
CA PRO A 92 -14.47 6.73 -9.65
C PRO A 92 -14.54 7.28 -8.22
N ALA A 93 -15.66 7.03 -7.55
CA ALA A 93 -15.84 7.41 -6.16
C ALA A 93 -14.83 6.70 -5.23
N LEU A 94 -14.30 7.43 -4.25
CA LEU A 94 -13.48 6.87 -3.17
C LEU A 94 -14.31 5.84 -2.38
N ARG A 95 -13.86 4.58 -2.33
CA ARG A 95 -14.51 3.54 -1.53
C ARG A 95 -14.04 3.62 -0.08
N SER A 96 -14.97 3.63 0.87
CA SER A 96 -14.67 3.64 2.31
C SER A 96 -13.89 2.40 2.76
N SER A 97 -14.19 1.24 2.18
CA SER A 97 -13.48 -0.02 2.36
C SER A 97 -13.47 -0.87 1.09
N MET A 98 -12.49 -1.77 0.97
CA MET A 98 -12.40 -2.79 -0.09
C MET A 98 -11.57 -4.00 0.38
N GLY A 99 -12.06 -5.22 0.17
CA GLY A 99 -11.37 -6.50 0.34
C GLY A 99 -11.33 -7.31 -0.97
N CYS A 100 -10.86 -8.57 -0.90
CA CYS A 100 -10.65 -9.42 -2.08
C CYS A 100 -11.95 -9.90 -2.77
N GLU A 101 -13.07 -9.90 -2.05
CA GLU A 101 -14.39 -10.31 -2.56
C GLU A 101 -15.23 -9.12 -3.07
N ASP A 102 -14.74 -7.89 -2.90
CA ASP A 102 -15.41 -6.68 -3.40
C ASP A 102 -15.12 -6.48 -4.90
N GLU A 103 -16.13 -6.04 -5.65
CA GLU A 103 -16.03 -5.68 -7.08
C GLU A 103 -14.85 -4.73 -7.34
N GLU A 104 -14.11 -4.90 -8.43
CA GLU A 104 -12.98 -4.01 -8.75
C GLU A 104 -13.38 -2.54 -8.97
N ILE A 105 -12.48 -1.60 -8.67
CA ILE A 105 -12.64 -0.21 -9.13
C ILE A 105 -12.08 -0.13 -10.55
N SER A 106 -12.96 0.06 -11.53
CA SER A 106 -12.60 0.13 -12.95
C SER A 106 -12.82 1.55 -13.50
N TRP A 107 -11.84 2.12 -14.21
CA TRP A 107 -11.89 3.48 -14.80
C TRP A 107 -11.40 3.46 -16.24
N GLY A 108 -12.31 3.66 -17.19
CA GLY A 108 -11.97 3.90 -18.58
C GLY A 108 -11.86 5.40 -18.87
N PHE A 109 -10.84 5.84 -19.60
CA PHE A 109 -10.67 7.23 -20.01
C PHE A 109 -9.83 7.36 -21.30
N GLU A 110 -9.76 8.58 -21.85
CA GLU A 110 -9.00 8.92 -23.07
C GLU A 110 -8.03 10.08 -22.76
N VAL A 111 -6.78 9.98 -23.22
CA VAL A 111 -5.72 11.00 -23.05
C VAL A 111 -4.95 11.24 -24.36
N PRO A 112 -4.27 12.39 -24.54
CA PRO A 112 -3.37 12.58 -25.67
C PRO A 112 -2.26 11.53 -25.68
N GLU A 113 -1.95 10.97 -26.84
CA GLU A 113 -0.96 9.90 -26.98
C GLU A 113 0.48 10.37 -26.70
N ASP A 114 0.75 11.65 -26.93
CA ASP A 114 2.02 12.34 -26.65
C ASP A 114 2.21 12.76 -25.19
N GLU A 115 1.14 12.77 -24.38
CA GLU A 115 1.23 13.07 -22.94
C GLU A 115 1.46 11.82 -22.07
N LEU A 116 1.21 10.60 -22.60
CA LEU A 116 1.25 9.32 -21.88
C LEU A 116 2.46 9.12 -20.95
N ASP A 117 3.67 9.43 -21.42
CA ASP A 117 4.92 9.26 -20.67
C ASP A 117 5.00 10.17 -19.42
N ASN A 118 4.20 11.23 -19.36
CA ASN A 118 4.22 12.20 -18.26
C ASN A 118 3.06 11.98 -17.27
N ILE A 119 2.02 11.21 -17.65
CA ILE A 119 0.81 10.97 -16.84
C ILE A 119 0.96 9.66 -16.03
N TRP A 120 0.53 9.71 -14.77
CA TRP A 120 0.58 8.64 -13.79
C TRP A 120 -0.81 8.35 -13.22
N ILE A 121 -1.23 7.08 -13.24
CA ILE A 121 -2.46 6.58 -12.62
C ILE A 121 -2.20 6.16 -11.17
N VAL A 122 -2.57 7.03 -10.24
CA VAL A 122 -2.39 6.91 -8.79
C VAL A 122 -3.55 6.12 -8.16
N ALA A 123 -3.35 4.85 -7.84
CA ALA A 123 -4.24 4.13 -6.93
C ALA A 123 -3.91 4.42 -5.47
N SER A 124 -4.92 4.54 -4.61
CA SER A 124 -4.78 4.93 -3.21
C SER A 124 -5.45 3.97 -2.22
N TRP A 125 -4.88 3.78 -1.02
CA TRP A 125 -5.53 3.11 0.12
C TRP A 125 -4.86 3.33 1.51
N ILE A 126 -5.56 2.91 2.56
CA ILE A 126 -5.11 2.73 3.95
C ILE A 126 -5.13 1.23 4.31
N ALA A 127 -4.12 0.76 5.06
CA ALA A 127 -4.01 -0.59 5.59
C ALA A 127 -3.89 -0.59 7.13
N ALA A 128 -4.58 -1.54 7.79
CA ALA A 128 -4.52 -1.72 9.24
C ALA A 128 -3.48 -2.79 9.62
N GLU A 129 -2.21 -2.41 9.77
CA GLU A 129 -1.12 -3.34 10.10
C GLU A 129 -0.83 -3.36 11.61
N ASN A 130 -1.14 -4.49 12.27
CA ASN A 130 -0.78 -4.76 13.68
C ASN A 130 -1.22 -3.63 14.65
N ALA A 131 -2.48 -3.19 14.53
CA ALA A 131 -3.08 -2.07 15.29
C ALA A 131 -2.46 -0.68 15.00
N ASN A 132 -1.76 -0.50 13.88
CA ASN A 132 -1.33 0.81 13.39
C ASN A 132 -1.95 1.07 12.01
N LEU A 133 -2.40 2.29 11.77
CA LEU A 133 -2.79 2.72 10.43
C LEU A 133 -1.54 3.04 9.59
N ARG A 134 -1.55 2.55 8.35
CA ARG A 134 -0.53 2.85 7.33
C ARG A 134 -1.21 3.27 6.05
N MET A 135 -0.61 4.23 5.36
CA MET A 135 -0.90 4.50 3.96
C MET A 135 0.19 3.82 3.13
N ALA A 136 -0.24 3.08 2.12
CA ALA A 136 0.54 2.32 1.14
C ALA A 136 -0.31 2.31 -0.15
N ALA A 137 0.23 2.07 -1.35
CA ALA A 137 -0.18 2.77 -2.59
C ALA A 137 0.46 2.29 -3.89
N LEU A 138 0.08 2.95 -4.99
CA LEU A 138 0.44 2.63 -6.36
C LEU A 138 0.28 3.89 -7.24
N ALA A 139 1.23 4.19 -8.10
CA ALA A 139 1.04 4.94 -9.33
C ALA A 139 1.81 4.28 -10.46
N SER A 140 1.12 3.84 -11.51
CA SER A 140 1.79 3.41 -12.74
C SER A 140 1.95 4.62 -13.65
N ASN A 141 3.08 4.73 -14.36
CA ASN A 141 3.11 5.56 -15.56
C ASN A 141 2.17 4.96 -16.64
N LEU A 142 1.71 5.77 -17.59
CA LEU A 142 0.76 5.35 -18.63
C LEU A 142 1.41 5.09 -20.01
N GLY A 143 2.58 5.68 -20.29
CA GLY A 143 3.37 5.39 -21.49
C GLY A 143 4.47 4.35 -21.27
N THR A 144 5.02 4.31 -20.06
CA THR A 144 6.14 3.45 -19.65
C THR A 144 5.74 2.47 -18.54
N SER A 145 6.57 1.45 -18.28
CA SER A 145 6.30 0.40 -17.28
C SER A 145 6.81 0.72 -15.85
N GLU A 146 6.91 2.00 -15.45
CA GLU A 146 7.46 2.39 -14.13
C GLU A 146 6.44 2.28 -12.97
N VAL A 147 6.80 1.53 -11.90
CA VAL A 147 5.94 1.16 -10.74
C VAL A 147 6.74 0.78 -9.45
N TYR A 148 6.33 1.20 -8.22
CA TYR A 148 6.78 0.76 -6.85
C TYR A 148 6.05 1.37 -5.55
N GLU A 149 5.68 0.64 -4.48
CA GLU A 149 4.70 1.06 -3.40
C GLU A 149 5.13 2.05 -2.24
N TRP A 150 4.82 3.37 -2.27
CA TRP A 150 5.20 4.45 -1.29
C TRP A 150 4.41 4.21 -0.01
N ARG A 151 5.09 4.19 1.15
CA ARG A 151 4.47 3.91 2.46
C ARG A 151 4.69 5.01 3.50
N TRP A 152 3.64 5.31 4.26
CA TRP A 152 3.64 6.16 5.46
C TRP A 152 3.10 5.35 6.63
N ALA A 153 3.74 5.47 7.79
CA ALA A 153 3.24 4.92 9.05
C ALA A 153 2.87 6.05 10.01
N ALA A 154 1.74 5.90 10.70
CA ALA A 154 1.46 6.65 11.91
C ALA A 154 2.31 6.06 13.06
N ASP A 155 3.38 6.76 13.44
CA ASP A 155 4.23 6.39 14.58
C ASP A 155 3.76 7.14 15.84
N TRP A 156 2.82 6.53 16.54
CA TRP A 156 2.22 7.09 17.77
C TRP A 156 3.17 7.09 18.97
N ARG A 157 4.35 6.46 18.89
CA ARG A 157 5.26 6.29 20.04
C ARG A 157 6.23 7.46 20.23
N VAL A 158 6.35 8.34 19.24
CA VAL A 158 7.33 9.43 19.25
C VAL A 158 6.70 10.79 19.59
N SER A 159 5.37 10.92 19.54
CA SER A 159 4.71 12.23 19.68
C SER A 159 3.28 12.14 20.19
N GLY A 160 2.96 12.92 21.23
CA GLY A 160 1.58 13.23 21.64
C GLY A 160 0.84 14.19 20.68
N ALA A 161 1.49 14.59 19.58
CA ALA A 161 0.92 15.32 18.45
C ALA A 161 1.27 14.55 17.16
N GLY A 162 0.28 14.23 16.31
CA GLY A 162 0.38 13.19 15.27
C GLY A 162 1.35 13.46 14.10
N HIS A 163 2.66 13.39 14.34
CA HIS A 163 3.70 13.61 13.33
C HIS A 163 4.07 12.33 12.56
N TRP A 164 3.55 12.22 11.34
CA TRP A 164 3.83 11.10 10.42
C TRP A 164 5.27 11.11 9.88
N ARG A 165 6.02 10.01 10.08
CA ARG A 165 7.37 9.85 9.49
C ARG A 165 7.29 9.29 8.06
N LYS A 166 7.76 10.06 7.07
CA LYS A 166 7.89 9.65 5.65
C LYS A 166 9.07 8.68 5.49
N ARG A 167 8.81 7.37 5.37
CA ARG A 167 9.84 6.36 5.13
C ARG A 167 9.96 6.07 3.64
N ARG A 168 10.87 6.76 2.95
CA ARG A 168 11.15 6.52 1.53
C ARG A 168 11.82 5.15 1.35
N SER A 169 11.06 4.15 0.91
CA SER A 169 11.55 3.13 -0.02
C SER A 169 11.44 3.69 -1.46
N PRO A 170 12.11 3.15 -2.50
CA PRO A 170 11.97 3.63 -3.89
C PRO A 170 10.62 3.20 -4.52
N THR A 171 9.71 4.16 -4.76
CA THR A 171 8.21 4.03 -4.81
C THR A 171 7.46 5.38 -5.22
N ILE A 172 6.16 5.81 -5.48
CA ILE A 172 4.66 5.60 -5.80
C ILE A 172 3.38 5.44 -4.79
N PRO A 173 2.31 6.34 -4.67
CA PRO A 173 1.63 6.95 -3.43
C PRO A 173 0.31 6.39 -2.77
N PRO A 174 -0.07 6.77 -1.50
CA PRO A 174 -1.23 7.68 -1.28
C PRO A 174 -1.32 8.54 0.03
N ARG A 175 -2.35 9.41 0.05
CA ARG A 175 -3.02 10.11 1.17
C ARG A 175 -4.36 10.67 0.63
N GLY A 176 -5.52 10.67 1.30
CA GLY A 176 -5.85 10.29 2.68
C GLY A 176 -7.09 11.03 3.23
N ILE A 177 -7.22 11.05 4.57
CA ILE A 177 -8.42 11.38 5.36
C ILE A 177 -8.72 12.90 5.44
N PRO A 178 -10.00 13.35 5.50
CA PRO A 178 -10.38 14.75 5.78
C PRO A 178 -9.83 15.34 7.07
N GLY A 179 -9.77 16.68 7.12
CA GLY A 179 -9.02 17.43 8.14
C GLY A 179 -7.57 17.71 7.73
N MET A 180 -7.07 16.98 6.73
CA MET A 180 -5.94 17.41 5.90
C MET A 180 -6.49 18.28 4.76
N GLY A 181 -5.78 19.36 4.40
CA GLY A 181 -6.04 20.09 3.14
C GLY A 181 -5.78 19.20 1.91
N PRO A 182 -6.20 19.61 0.69
CA PRO A 182 -6.15 18.78 -0.52
C PRO A 182 -4.79 18.10 -0.65
N LEU A 183 -4.83 16.77 -0.54
CA LEU A 183 -3.70 16.05 0.02
C LEU A 183 -2.55 16.08 -0.96
N GLN A 184 -1.44 16.70 -0.54
CA GLN A 184 -0.19 16.61 -1.27
C GLN A 184 0.35 15.19 -1.11
N LEU A 185 -0.14 14.34 -2.02
CA LEU A 185 0.36 13.02 -2.36
C LEU A 185 1.87 13.06 -2.53
N GLY A 186 2.49 11.88 -2.53
CA GLY A 186 3.83 11.80 -3.11
C GLY A 186 3.71 12.20 -4.57
N ARG A 187 4.07 13.44 -4.91
CA ARG A 187 4.04 13.91 -6.31
C ARG A 187 4.78 12.90 -7.18
N ALA A 188 4.19 12.56 -8.33
CA ALA A 188 4.90 11.89 -9.40
C ALA A 188 6.27 12.57 -9.64
N PRO A 189 7.33 11.81 -9.98
CA PRO A 189 8.69 12.35 -10.14
C PRO A 189 8.76 13.22 -11.41
N GLY A 190 8.29 14.46 -11.31
CA GLY A 190 8.34 15.43 -12.40
C GLY A 190 9.77 15.64 -12.91
N ARG A 191 9.90 15.94 -14.21
CA ARG A 191 11.17 15.87 -14.94
C ARG A 191 12.34 16.49 -14.17
N GLY A 192 13.26 15.65 -13.69
CA GLY A 192 14.52 16.09 -13.12
C GLY A 192 15.24 16.95 -14.15
N ARG A 193 15.44 18.25 -13.84
CA ARG A 193 16.01 19.21 -14.79
C ARG A 193 17.30 18.64 -15.38
N GLY A 194 17.30 18.49 -16.70
CA GLY A 194 18.48 18.06 -17.45
C GLY A 194 19.68 18.93 -17.06
N ARG A 195 20.82 18.27 -16.82
CA ARG A 195 22.03 18.89 -16.25
C ARG A 195 22.74 19.79 -17.27
N THR A 196 22.15 20.96 -17.54
CA THR A 196 22.72 22.02 -18.39
C THR A 196 23.58 22.96 -17.56
N SER A 197 24.73 22.46 -17.11
CA SER A 197 25.89 23.31 -16.79
C SER A 197 26.81 23.36 -18.01
N ARG A 198 27.28 24.56 -18.38
CA ARG A 198 28.48 24.73 -19.20
C ARG A 198 29.70 24.21 -18.45
#